data_AF-A0A5M6ZML6-F1
#
_entry.id   AF-A0A5M6ZML6-F1
#
_cell.length_a   1.000
_cell.length_b   1.000
_cell.length_c   1.000
_cell.angle_alpha   90.00
_cell.angle_beta   90.00
_cell.angle_gamma   90.00
#
_symmetry.space_group_name_H-M   'P 1'
#
loop_
_entity.id
_entity.type
_entity.pdbx_description
1 polymer ?
#
loop_
_entity_poly.entity_id
_entity_poly.type
_entity_poly.pdbx_seq_one_letter_code
_entity_poly.pdbx_strand_id
1 'polypeptide(L)'
;MSFAAAAWADPESAGRDQERGGQAIGLQSVQQQAMRPAPQIQRPALQPLERPVFQREDCLPVRPDQLEVARRDGRWKIVDGDQWLWDLGARGQARANRTLDIVQHYGFTQACYIGRPNPPMTYHLVGQEAPEGQLRGEYCLAFSAETAAVRRSGGGWQLVLGNPTPPFGSTRRINENTRRIDFGDNESGARQALAVLQRYGFSQRCFVGLRGDNFEYFRR
;
A
#
# COMPACT_ATOMS: atom_id res chain seq x y z
N MET A 1 33.68 -54.27 32.79
CA MET A 1 34.39 -53.56 33.88
C MET A 1 33.76 -52.18 34.04
N SER A 2 33.52 -51.58 35.20
CA SER A 2 33.16 -52.10 36.55
C SER A 2 33.20 -50.91 37.54
N PHE A 3 32.05 -50.50 38.12
CA PHE A 3 31.93 -49.77 39.41
C PHE A 3 32.71 -48.42 39.55
N ALA A 4 32.56 -47.53 40.55
CA ALA A 4 31.53 -47.21 41.56
C ALA A 4 31.69 -45.69 41.91
N ALA A 5 30.63 -44.92 42.21
CA ALA A 5 30.09 -44.57 43.54
C ALA A 5 30.96 -43.64 44.43
N ALA A 6 30.33 -42.94 45.39
CA ALA A 6 30.83 -41.68 45.99
C ALA A 6 31.23 -41.72 47.49
N ALA A 7 31.93 -40.67 47.95
CA ALA A 7 32.05 -40.16 49.33
C ALA A 7 32.42 -38.65 49.25
N TRP A 8 32.14 -37.68 50.16
CA TRP A 8 31.57 -37.60 51.53
C TRP A 8 32.51 -37.89 52.73
N ALA A 9 33.14 -36.84 53.27
CA ALA A 9 33.35 -36.57 54.72
C ALA A 9 34.09 -35.23 55.02
N ASP A 10 33.35 -34.26 55.58
CA ASP A 10 33.53 -33.49 56.85
C ASP A 10 34.75 -33.76 57.79
N PRO A 11 35.00 -32.95 58.87
CA PRO A 11 34.66 -31.52 59.15
C PRO A 11 35.77 -30.70 59.90
N GLU A 12 35.43 -29.47 60.31
CA GLU A 12 35.83 -28.70 61.53
C GLU A 12 37.29 -28.59 62.05
N SER A 13 37.69 -27.37 62.41
CA SER A 13 38.26 -27.07 63.75
C SER A 13 38.26 -25.58 64.12
N ALA A 14 38.27 -25.31 65.44
CA ALA A 14 38.20 -24.03 66.16
C ALA A 14 39.16 -22.89 65.70
N GLY A 15 38.97 -21.62 66.09
CA GLY A 15 38.00 -21.05 67.04
C GLY A 15 38.67 -20.29 68.21
N ARG A 16 38.63 -18.95 68.14
CA ARG A 16 38.81 -17.90 69.18
C ARG A 16 38.66 -16.55 68.45
N ASP A 17 37.86 -15.58 68.88
CA ASP A 17 37.87 -14.81 70.14
C ASP A 17 39.19 -14.05 70.37
N GLN A 18 39.21 -12.78 70.78
CA GLN A 18 38.11 -11.82 71.01
C GLN A 18 38.73 -10.43 71.20
N GLU A 19 38.11 -9.36 70.70
CA GLU A 19 38.20 -8.05 71.38
C GLU A 19 37.02 -7.13 71.07
N ARG A 20 36.59 -6.34 72.07
CA ARG A 20 35.44 -5.43 71.98
C ARG A 20 35.88 -3.99 72.26
N GLY A 21 36.05 -3.19 71.20
CA GLY A 21 36.18 -1.73 71.28
C GLY A 21 34.94 -1.07 70.71
N GLY A 22 33.95 -0.73 71.55
CA GLY A 22 32.69 -0.11 71.10
C GLY A 22 32.64 1.39 71.39
N GLN A 23 32.26 2.21 70.41
CA GLN A 23 31.80 3.59 70.63
C GLN A 23 31.03 4.16 69.41
N ALA A 24 30.28 5.24 69.66
CA ALA A 24 29.60 6.12 68.70
C ALA A 24 28.60 5.48 67.71
N ILE A 25 27.31 5.56 68.05
CA ILE A 25 26.20 5.39 67.08
C ILE A 25 26.15 6.62 66.16
N GLY A 26 26.92 6.60 65.09
CA GLY A 26 26.92 7.64 64.08
C GLY A 26 25.70 7.54 63.16
N LEU A 27 24.67 8.36 63.41
CA LEU A 27 23.57 8.60 62.46
C LEU A 27 24.09 9.38 61.24
N GLN A 28 24.83 8.70 60.35
CA GLN A 28 25.24 9.28 59.08
C GLN A 28 24.00 9.54 58.23
N SER A 29 23.90 10.77 57.72
CA SER A 29 22.74 11.22 56.97
C SER A 29 22.55 10.40 55.70
N VAL A 30 21.31 9.94 55.47
CA VAL A 30 20.90 9.43 54.17
C VAL A 30 20.89 10.62 53.21
N GLN A 31 22.05 10.88 52.60
CA GLN A 31 22.17 11.87 51.53
C GLN A 31 21.18 11.50 50.43
N GLN A 32 20.26 12.41 50.13
CA GLN A 32 19.28 12.22 49.08
C GLN A 32 20.02 12.10 47.74
N GLN A 33 20.21 10.87 47.26
CA GLN A 33 20.60 10.63 45.88
C GLN A 33 19.45 11.12 45.00
N ALA A 34 19.58 12.36 44.53
CA ALA A 34 18.59 12.99 43.66
C ALA A 34 18.34 12.07 42.46
N MET A 35 17.08 11.67 42.29
CA MET A 35 16.68 10.76 41.21
C MET A 35 17.14 11.39 39.88
N ARG A 36 18.10 10.75 39.21
CA ARG A 36 18.60 11.22 37.93
C ARG A 36 17.40 11.33 36.98
N PRO A 37 17.12 12.49 36.38
CA PRO A 37 15.94 12.65 35.54
C PRO A 37 15.99 11.61 34.43
N ALA A 38 14.87 10.89 34.24
CA ALA A 38 14.80 9.82 33.24
C ALA A 38 15.19 10.39 31.87
N PRO A 39 16.00 9.66 31.06
CA PRO A 39 16.41 10.16 29.76
C PRO A 39 15.16 10.38 28.91
N GLN A 40 14.90 11.64 28.57
CA GLN A 40 13.76 11.97 27.72
C GLN A 40 14.01 11.37 26.34
N ILE A 41 13.36 10.24 26.07
CA ILE A 41 13.22 9.72 24.72
C ILE A 41 12.47 10.79 23.94
N GLN A 42 13.22 11.58 23.18
CA GLN A 42 12.66 12.54 22.24
C GLN A 42 11.82 11.73 21.25
N ARG A 43 10.50 11.74 21.45
CA ARG A 43 9.57 11.24 20.44
C ARG A 43 9.90 12.01 19.16
N PRO A 44 10.32 11.34 18.07
CA PRO A 44 10.60 12.05 16.83
C PRO A 44 9.34 12.83 16.47
N ALA A 45 9.50 14.11 16.18
CA ALA A 45 8.38 14.97 15.85
C ALA A 45 7.58 14.32 14.73
N LEU A 46 6.26 14.21 14.91
CA LEU A 46 5.38 13.77 13.84
C LEU A 46 5.56 14.76 12.70
N GLN A 47 6.28 14.33 11.65
CA GLN A 47 6.44 15.10 10.44
C GLN A 47 5.02 15.47 9.97
N PRO A 48 4.76 16.75 9.62
CA PRO A 48 3.50 17.10 8.99
C PRO A 48 3.28 16.15 7.82
N LEU A 49 2.08 15.56 7.70
CA LEU A 49 1.77 14.68 6.59
C LEU A 49 1.92 15.47 5.30
N GLU A 50 3.05 15.27 4.61
CA GLU A 50 3.44 15.99 3.41
C GLU A 50 2.35 15.77 2.37
N ARG A 51 1.50 16.78 2.16
CA ARG A 51 0.39 16.70 1.21
C ARG A 51 0.96 16.30 -0.15
N PRO A 52 0.53 15.17 -0.74
CA PRO A 52 1.13 14.68 -1.97
C PRO A 52 1.17 15.76 -3.05
N VAL A 53 2.38 16.10 -3.52
CA VAL A 53 2.56 17.16 -4.50
C VAL A 53 1.93 16.73 -5.82
N PHE A 54 0.82 17.36 -6.18
CA PHE A 54 0.07 17.05 -7.38
C PHE A 54 0.83 17.56 -8.61
N GLN A 55 1.60 16.66 -9.23
CA GLN A 55 2.24 16.91 -10.52
C GLN A 55 1.20 17.01 -11.63
N ARG A 56 1.53 17.73 -12.72
CA ARG A 56 0.67 17.82 -13.91
C ARG A 56 0.33 16.41 -14.42
N GLU A 57 -0.94 16.22 -14.76
CA GLU A 57 -1.45 14.94 -15.25
C GLU A 57 -0.99 14.66 -16.69
N ASP A 58 -0.71 13.39 -16.95
CA ASP A 58 -0.28 12.87 -18.24
C ASP A 58 -1.44 12.09 -18.86
N CYS A 59 -2.34 12.81 -19.53
CA CYS A 59 -3.59 12.30 -20.09
C CYS A 59 -3.62 12.41 -21.62
N LEU A 60 -4.16 11.37 -22.27
CA LEU A 60 -4.54 11.36 -23.67
C LEU A 60 -6.06 11.51 -23.80
N PRO A 61 -6.57 12.23 -24.81
CA PRO A 61 -8.01 12.32 -25.07
C PRO A 61 -8.55 10.98 -25.59
N VAL A 62 -9.83 10.72 -25.31
CA VAL A 62 -10.57 9.53 -25.73
C VAL A 62 -11.93 9.98 -26.30
N ARG A 63 -12.36 9.35 -27.40
CA ARG A 63 -13.65 9.58 -28.05
C ARG A 63 -14.48 8.30 -27.97
N PRO A 64 -15.23 8.04 -26.87
CA PRO A 64 -15.80 6.73 -26.57
C PRO A 64 -16.81 6.25 -27.63
N ASP A 65 -17.46 7.20 -28.31
CA ASP A 65 -18.36 7.04 -29.47
C ASP A 65 -17.66 6.56 -30.75
N GLN A 66 -16.35 6.79 -30.88
CA GLN A 66 -15.53 6.50 -32.07
C GLN A 66 -14.58 5.32 -31.86
N LEU A 67 -14.68 4.61 -30.72
CA LEU A 67 -13.83 3.47 -30.42
C LEU A 67 -14.38 2.16 -30.98
N GLU A 68 -13.48 1.34 -31.53
CA GLU A 68 -13.80 0.02 -32.07
C GLU A 68 -12.94 -1.09 -31.46
N VAL A 69 -13.46 -2.33 -31.47
CA VAL A 69 -12.66 -3.54 -31.21
C VAL A 69 -12.07 -4.04 -32.52
N ALA A 70 -10.76 -3.87 -32.70
CA ALA A 70 -10.05 -4.35 -33.88
C ALA A 70 -9.12 -5.53 -33.55
N ARG A 71 -8.92 -6.42 -34.53
CA ARG A 71 -7.85 -7.42 -34.49
C ARG A 71 -6.75 -7.04 -35.47
N ARG A 72 -5.63 -6.53 -34.96
CA ARG A 72 -4.43 -6.14 -35.74
C ARG A 72 -3.24 -6.96 -35.28
N ASP A 73 -2.41 -7.44 -36.21
CA ASP A 73 -1.22 -8.26 -35.93
C ASP A 73 -1.50 -9.50 -35.06
N GLY A 74 -2.67 -10.12 -35.27
CA GLY A 74 -3.19 -11.26 -34.50
C GLY A 74 -3.71 -10.92 -33.09
N ARG A 75 -3.42 -9.72 -32.57
CA ARG A 75 -3.80 -9.20 -31.24
C ARG A 75 -5.13 -8.45 -31.27
N TRP A 76 -5.86 -8.48 -30.17
CA TRP A 76 -7.09 -7.71 -30.01
C TRP A 76 -6.79 -6.38 -29.33
N LYS A 77 -7.32 -5.29 -29.88
CA LYS A 77 -7.06 -3.91 -29.46
C LYS A 77 -8.36 -3.12 -29.41
N ILE A 78 -8.37 -2.05 -28.60
CA ILE A 78 -9.29 -0.93 -28.79
C ILE A 78 -8.58 0.12 -29.64
N VAL A 79 -9.27 0.63 -30.66
CA VAL A 79 -8.73 1.56 -31.64
C VAL A 79 -9.58 2.80 -31.80
N ASP A 80 -8.94 3.91 -32.12
CA ASP A 80 -9.54 5.15 -32.64
C ASP A 80 -8.92 5.36 -34.03
N GLY A 81 -9.69 5.02 -35.08
CA GLY A 81 -9.18 4.90 -36.44
C GLY A 81 -7.97 3.96 -36.54
N ASP A 82 -6.87 4.44 -37.12
CA ASP A 82 -5.63 3.68 -37.27
C ASP A 82 -4.81 3.56 -35.97
N GLN A 83 -5.05 4.42 -34.98
CA GLN A 83 -4.35 4.38 -33.69
C GLN A 83 -4.99 3.37 -32.73
N TRP A 84 -4.19 2.79 -31.83
CA TRP A 84 -4.69 1.89 -30.77
C TRP A 84 -4.44 2.51 -29.39
N LEU A 85 -5.45 2.41 -28.52
CA LEU A 85 -5.41 2.95 -27.15
C LEU A 85 -5.05 1.88 -26.12
N TRP A 86 -5.62 0.68 -26.28
CA TRP A 86 -5.38 -0.47 -25.39
C TRP A 86 -5.18 -1.76 -26.19
N ASP A 87 -4.30 -2.64 -25.72
CA ASP A 87 -4.02 -3.94 -26.33
C ASP A 87 -4.28 -5.06 -25.32
N LEU A 88 -5.23 -5.94 -25.66
CA LEU A 88 -5.74 -7.02 -24.81
C LEU A 88 -5.13 -8.38 -25.19
N GLY A 89 -4.12 -8.39 -26.07
CA GLY A 89 -3.36 -9.56 -26.51
C GLY A 89 -4.07 -10.49 -27.50
N ALA A 90 -3.36 -11.54 -27.93
CA ALA A 90 -3.86 -12.50 -28.93
C ALA A 90 -5.12 -13.27 -28.50
N ARG A 91 -5.30 -13.49 -27.19
CA ARG A 91 -6.50 -14.12 -26.60
C ARG A 91 -7.41 -13.08 -25.94
N GLY A 92 -7.48 -11.88 -26.52
CA GLY A 92 -8.09 -10.69 -25.92
C GLY A 92 -9.58 -10.43 -26.20
N GLN A 93 -10.18 -11.02 -27.24
CA GLN A 93 -11.49 -10.62 -27.79
C GLN A 93 -12.57 -10.27 -26.76
N ALA A 94 -12.94 -11.20 -25.88
CA ALA A 94 -13.98 -10.97 -24.87
C ALA A 94 -13.64 -9.86 -23.86
N ARG A 95 -12.35 -9.59 -23.62
CA ARG A 95 -11.87 -8.48 -22.80
C ARG A 95 -11.81 -7.17 -23.57
N ALA A 96 -11.53 -7.21 -24.88
CA ALA A 96 -11.64 -6.04 -25.74
C ALA A 96 -13.10 -5.57 -25.83
N ASN A 97 -14.04 -6.45 -26.19
CA ASN A 97 -15.48 -6.15 -26.16
C ASN A 97 -15.91 -5.57 -24.81
N ARG A 98 -15.54 -6.23 -23.70
CA ARG A 98 -15.90 -5.74 -22.36
C ARG A 98 -15.23 -4.41 -21.98
N THR A 99 -14.05 -4.11 -22.51
CA THR A 99 -13.40 -2.80 -22.33
C THR A 99 -14.17 -1.73 -23.09
N LEU A 100 -14.61 -2.02 -24.32
CA LEU A 100 -15.45 -1.10 -25.09
C LEU A 100 -16.79 -0.85 -24.39
N ASP A 101 -17.47 -1.89 -23.89
CA ASP A 101 -18.71 -1.76 -23.08
C ASP A 101 -18.52 -0.75 -21.94
N ILE A 102 -17.40 -0.84 -21.21
CA ILE A 102 -17.09 -0.02 -20.04
C ILE A 102 -16.78 1.42 -20.43
N VAL A 103 -15.93 1.62 -21.45
CA VAL A 103 -15.55 2.95 -21.94
C VAL A 103 -16.77 3.70 -22.49
N GLN A 104 -17.67 3.01 -23.18
CA GLN A 104 -18.91 3.58 -23.71
C GLN A 104 -19.98 3.79 -22.62
N HIS A 105 -20.13 2.87 -21.66
CA HIS A 105 -21.10 2.98 -20.57
C HIS A 105 -20.83 4.19 -19.66
N TYR A 106 -19.56 4.41 -19.29
CA TYR A 106 -19.16 5.53 -18.44
C TYR A 106 -18.80 6.79 -19.24
N GLY A 107 -18.59 6.69 -20.55
CA GLY A 107 -18.20 7.82 -21.40
C GLY A 107 -16.80 8.36 -21.07
N PHE A 108 -15.79 7.49 -20.92
CA PHE A 108 -14.42 7.95 -20.62
C PHE A 108 -13.91 8.87 -21.74
N THR A 109 -13.62 10.13 -21.42
CA THR A 109 -13.09 11.13 -22.38
C THR A 109 -11.58 11.35 -22.26
N GLN A 110 -10.96 10.79 -21.21
CA GLN A 110 -9.52 10.89 -20.95
C GLN A 110 -8.97 9.56 -20.45
N ALA A 111 -7.78 9.19 -20.92
CA ALA A 111 -6.98 8.09 -20.40
C ALA A 111 -5.68 8.65 -19.84
N CYS A 112 -5.48 8.50 -18.53
CA CYS A 112 -4.41 9.15 -17.79
C CYS A 112 -3.46 8.12 -17.17
N TYR A 113 -2.17 8.46 -17.18
CA TYR A 113 -1.09 7.53 -16.88
C TYR A 113 -0.16 8.10 -15.79
N ILE A 114 0.38 7.23 -14.94
CA ILE A 114 1.39 7.60 -13.94
C ILE A 114 2.61 6.72 -14.16
N GLY A 115 3.77 7.31 -14.45
CA GLY A 115 5.01 6.57 -14.66
C GLY A 115 5.16 5.89 -16.04
N ARG A 116 4.72 6.53 -17.13
CA ARG A 116 5.05 6.09 -18.51
C ARG A 116 6.59 5.97 -18.69
N PRO A 117 7.10 5.06 -19.53
CA PRO A 117 6.41 4.29 -20.57
C PRO A 117 5.68 3.02 -20.11
N ASN A 118 5.99 2.48 -18.92
CA ASN A 118 5.32 1.30 -18.36
C ASN A 118 4.59 1.69 -17.05
N PRO A 119 3.42 2.36 -17.15
CA PRO A 119 2.78 3.02 -16.03
C PRO A 119 2.21 2.02 -15.00
N PRO A 120 2.64 2.04 -13.73
CA PRO A 120 2.07 1.17 -12.68
C PRO A 120 0.59 1.44 -12.38
N MET A 121 0.10 2.63 -12.68
CA MET A 121 -1.30 3.01 -12.52
C MET A 121 -1.78 3.78 -13.75
N THR A 122 -2.98 3.41 -14.21
CA THR A 122 -3.77 4.17 -15.17
C THR A 122 -5.14 4.47 -14.58
N TYR A 123 -5.73 5.58 -14.98
CA TYR A 123 -7.08 6.00 -14.58
C TYR A 123 -7.75 6.71 -15.74
N HIS A 124 -9.08 6.86 -15.65
CA HIS A 124 -9.89 7.45 -16.71
C HIS A 124 -10.84 8.47 -16.10
N LEU A 125 -11.12 9.55 -16.83
CA LEU A 125 -12.00 10.64 -16.38
C LEU A 125 -13.11 10.89 -17.40
N VAL A 126 -14.22 11.44 -16.91
CA VAL A 126 -15.38 11.90 -17.69
C VAL A 126 -15.38 13.43 -17.62
N GLY A 127 -14.98 14.08 -18.70
CA GLY A 127 -14.64 15.51 -18.70
C GLY A 127 -13.42 15.79 -17.80
N GLN A 128 -13.68 16.16 -16.55
CA GLN A 128 -12.68 16.39 -15.49
C GLN A 128 -13.04 15.69 -14.17
N GLU A 129 -14.04 14.80 -14.19
CA GLU A 129 -14.55 14.10 -13.01
C GLU A 129 -14.24 12.60 -13.04
N ALA A 130 -14.29 11.97 -11.87
CA ALA A 130 -14.29 10.50 -11.77
C ALA A 130 -15.55 9.90 -12.43
N PRO A 131 -15.45 8.72 -13.06
CA PRO A 131 -16.64 7.95 -13.41
C PRO A 131 -17.44 7.57 -12.15
N GLU A 132 -18.76 7.56 -12.26
CA GLU A 132 -19.70 7.22 -11.18
C GLU A 132 -20.72 6.18 -11.64
N GLY A 133 -21.35 5.47 -10.69
CA GLY A 133 -22.35 4.44 -10.97
C GLY A 133 -21.75 3.03 -11.00
N GLN A 134 -22.52 2.04 -11.46
CA GLN A 134 -22.11 0.63 -11.46
C GLN A 134 -22.57 -0.08 -12.72
N LEU A 135 -21.65 -0.71 -13.46
CA LEU A 135 -21.99 -1.59 -14.56
C LEU A 135 -22.23 -3.03 -14.07
N ARG A 136 -23.31 -3.66 -14.53
CA ARG A 136 -23.60 -5.06 -14.18
C ARG A 136 -22.46 -5.99 -14.62
N GLY A 137 -21.99 -6.85 -13.70
CA GLY A 137 -20.96 -7.85 -13.99
C GLY A 137 -19.51 -7.34 -13.90
N GLU A 138 -19.27 -6.17 -13.30
CA GLU A 138 -17.92 -5.73 -12.94
C GLU A 138 -17.25 -6.61 -11.88
N TYR A 139 -15.91 -6.58 -11.87
CA TYR A 139 -15.09 -7.09 -10.78
C TYR A 139 -14.28 -5.94 -10.19
N CYS A 140 -14.75 -5.41 -9.06
CA CYS A 140 -14.16 -4.27 -8.37
C CYS A 140 -13.68 -4.62 -6.96
N LEU A 141 -12.56 -4.01 -6.58
CA LEU A 141 -12.04 -3.91 -5.22
C LEU A 141 -12.47 -2.55 -4.66
N ALA A 142 -13.36 -2.55 -3.67
CA ALA A 142 -13.68 -1.36 -2.88
C ALA A 142 -12.51 -1.01 -1.95
N PHE A 143 -12.21 0.28 -1.84
CA PHE A 143 -11.14 0.82 -1.00
C PHE A 143 -11.51 2.21 -0.43
N SER A 144 -10.65 2.78 0.41
CA SER A 144 -10.73 4.17 0.88
C SER A 144 -9.49 4.94 0.39
N ALA A 145 -9.68 6.03 -0.35
CA ALA A 145 -8.60 6.92 -0.77
C ALA A 145 -8.01 7.74 0.39
N GLU A 146 -8.85 8.08 1.38
CA GLU A 146 -8.47 8.80 2.60
C GLU A 146 -7.45 8.01 3.44
N THR A 147 -7.63 6.69 3.52
CA THR A 147 -6.75 5.77 4.28
C THR A 147 -5.76 5.00 3.39
N ALA A 148 -5.69 5.34 2.09
CA ALA A 148 -4.62 4.87 1.22
C ALA A 148 -3.28 5.54 1.62
N ALA A 149 -2.18 4.83 1.42
CA ALA A 149 -0.86 5.30 1.84
C ALA A 149 0.25 4.78 0.92
N VAL A 150 1.21 5.65 0.60
CA VAL A 150 2.49 5.24 0.02
C VAL A 150 3.36 4.62 1.12
N ARG A 151 3.98 3.48 0.84
CA ARG A 151 4.91 2.79 1.75
C ARG A 151 6.12 2.29 0.97
N ARG A 152 7.31 2.37 1.56
CA ARG A 152 8.49 1.69 1.04
C ARG A 152 8.56 0.27 1.60
N SER A 153 8.72 -0.74 0.74
CA SER A 153 8.71 -2.16 1.11
C SER A 153 9.48 -2.99 0.09
N GLY A 154 10.28 -3.96 0.53
CA GLY A 154 11.05 -4.83 -0.38
C GLY A 154 12.09 -4.13 -1.27
N GLY A 155 12.46 -2.88 -0.92
CA GLY A 155 13.33 -2.00 -1.72
C GLY A 155 12.55 -0.89 -2.44
N GLY A 156 11.42 -1.24 -3.06
CA GLY A 156 10.60 -0.34 -3.86
C GLY A 156 9.50 0.42 -3.08
N TRP A 157 8.75 1.21 -3.83
CA TRP A 157 7.65 2.06 -3.38
C TRP A 157 6.31 1.50 -3.82
N GLN A 158 5.40 1.32 -2.87
CA GLN A 158 4.08 0.75 -3.10
C GLN A 158 3.00 1.73 -2.64
N LEU A 159 2.04 2.01 -3.51
CA LEU A 159 0.77 2.60 -3.08
C LEU A 159 -0.11 1.47 -2.54
N VAL A 160 -0.51 1.58 -1.27
CA VAL A 160 -1.41 0.63 -0.60
C VAL A 160 -2.78 1.29 -0.46
N LEU A 161 -3.78 0.70 -1.09
CA LEU A 161 -5.18 1.16 -1.03
C LEU A 161 -5.76 0.92 0.37
N GLY A 162 -6.47 1.93 0.89
CA GLY A 162 -7.09 1.87 2.21
C GLY A 162 -8.22 0.84 2.29
N ASN A 163 -8.58 0.41 3.50
CA ASN A 163 -9.70 -0.50 3.67
C ASN A 163 -11.04 0.25 3.42
N PRO A 164 -12.00 -0.34 2.68
CA PRO A 164 -13.29 0.30 2.45
C PRO A 164 -14.09 0.41 3.75
N THR A 165 -14.76 1.54 3.94
CA THR A 165 -15.64 1.77 5.08
C THR A 165 -16.93 0.93 4.94
N PRO A 166 -17.36 0.17 5.97
CA PRO A 166 -18.67 -0.48 5.98
C PRO A 166 -19.82 0.54 5.86
N PRO A 167 -21.00 0.16 5.32
CA PRO A 167 -21.41 -1.20 4.95
C PRO A 167 -21.05 -1.61 3.52
N PHE A 168 -20.67 -0.68 2.64
CA PHE A 168 -20.49 -0.91 1.20
C PHE A 168 -19.11 -1.53 0.84
N GLY A 169 -18.66 -2.51 1.64
CA GLY A 169 -17.37 -3.15 1.51
C GLY A 169 -17.42 -4.63 1.87
N SER A 170 -17.86 -5.48 0.94
CA SER A 170 -17.76 -6.93 1.12
C SER A 170 -16.29 -7.35 1.21
N THR A 171 -15.84 -7.80 2.36
CA THR A 171 -14.50 -8.35 2.60
C THR A 171 -14.33 -9.77 2.04
N ARG A 172 -14.88 -10.02 0.83
CA ARG A 172 -14.40 -11.09 -0.05
C ARG A 172 -12.87 -10.99 -0.05
N ARG A 173 -12.18 -12.09 0.28
CA ARG A 173 -10.71 -12.11 0.49
C ARG A 173 -9.95 -11.96 -0.83
N ILE A 174 -10.01 -10.76 -1.41
CA ILE A 174 -9.07 -10.31 -2.43
C ILE A 174 -7.72 -10.16 -1.73
N ASN A 175 -6.66 -10.70 -2.36
CA ASN A 175 -5.31 -10.77 -1.82
C ASN A 175 -4.83 -9.37 -1.35
N GLU A 176 -4.08 -9.29 -0.26
CA GLU A 176 -3.46 -8.04 0.18
C GLU A 176 -2.57 -7.43 -0.91
N ASN A 177 -1.96 -8.26 -1.77
CA ASN A 177 -1.19 -7.81 -2.93
C ASN A 177 -2.07 -7.09 -3.98
N THR A 178 -3.36 -7.38 -4.07
CA THR A 178 -4.29 -6.67 -4.98
C THR A 178 -4.67 -5.28 -4.46
N ARG A 179 -4.47 -5.00 -3.16
CA ARG A 179 -4.51 -3.64 -2.60
C ARG A 179 -3.21 -2.86 -2.83
N ARG A 180 -2.18 -3.47 -3.41
CA ARG A 180 -0.90 -2.81 -3.71
C ARG A 180 -0.85 -2.42 -5.19
N ILE A 181 -0.18 -1.32 -5.46
CA ILE A 181 0.31 -0.91 -6.79
C ILE A 181 1.79 -0.62 -6.61
N ASP A 182 2.65 -1.33 -7.34
CA ASP A 182 4.10 -1.28 -7.15
C ASP A 182 4.74 -0.35 -8.18
N PHE A 183 5.41 0.70 -7.70
CA PHE A 183 6.08 1.71 -8.52
C PHE A 183 7.59 1.47 -8.64
N GLY A 184 8.13 0.39 -8.08
CA GLY A 184 9.58 0.16 -8.03
C GLY A 184 10.29 1.33 -7.34
N ASP A 185 11.32 1.89 -7.97
CA ASP A 185 12.06 3.03 -7.42
C ASP A 185 11.33 4.40 -7.57
N ASN A 186 10.18 4.44 -8.25
CA ASN A 186 9.46 5.68 -8.58
C ASN A 186 8.59 6.22 -7.42
N GLU A 187 9.24 6.79 -6.40
CA GLU A 187 8.56 7.41 -5.25
C GLU A 187 7.58 8.52 -5.66
N SER A 188 7.98 9.40 -6.59
CA SER A 188 7.16 10.53 -7.02
C SER A 188 5.89 10.08 -7.75
N GLY A 189 5.98 9.01 -8.55
CA GLY A 189 4.82 8.34 -9.14
C GLY A 189 3.88 7.75 -8.09
N ALA A 190 4.41 7.06 -7.07
CA ALA A 190 3.59 6.53 -5.97
C ALA A 190 2.87 7.65 -5.19
N ARG A 191 3.56 8.76 -4.91
CA ARG A 191 2.98 9.95 -4.25
C ARG A 191 1.95 10.66 -5.16
N GLN A 192 2.21 10.81 -6.46
CA GLN A 192 1.25 11.36 -7.43
C GLN A 192 0.00 10.48 -7.52
N ALA A 193 0.15 9.15 -7.48
CA ALA A 193 -0.96 8.21 -7.50
C ALA A 193 -1.86 8.36 -6.25
N LEU A 194 -1.27 8.52 -5.06
CA LEU A 194 -2.05 8.86 -3.86
C LEU A 194 -2.79 10.19 -4.01
N ALA A 195 -2.13 11.21 -4.59
CA ALA A 195 -2.72 12.51 -4.87
C ALA A 195 -3.94 12.41 -5.81
N VAL A 196 -3.85 11.60 -6.86
CA VAL A 196 -4.93 11.33 -7.83
C VAL A 196 -6.10 10.61 -7.15
N LEU A 197 -5.85 9.56 -6.37
CA LEU A 197 -6.92 8.85 -5.63
C LEU A 197 -7.69 9.79 -4.70
N GLN A 198 -6.99 10.67 -3.99
CA GLN A 198 -7.60 11.61 -3.04
C GLN A 198 -8.28 12.79 -3.74
N ARG A 199 -7.74 13.29 -4.85
CA ARG A 199 -8.32 14.39 -5.65
C ARG A 199 -9.66 14.02 -6.26
N TYR A 200 -9.76 12.82 -6.85
CA TYR A 200 -10.97 12.37 -7.57
C TYR A 200 -11.91 11.52 -6.71
N GLY A 201 -11.59 11.33 -5.43
CA GLY A 201 -12.43 10.59 -4.48
C GLY A 201 -12.69 9.13 -4.87
N PHE A 202 -11.81 8.51 -5.65
CA PHE A 202 -12.01 7.15 -6.16
C PHE A 202 -12.24 6.14 -5.03
N SER A 203 -13.27 5.30 -5.17
CA SER A 203 -13.71 4.30 -4.17
C SER A 203 -13.53 2.86 -4.64
N GLN A 204 -13.51 2.63 -5.96
CA GLN A 204 -13.41 1.31 -6.57
C GLN A 204 -12.20 1.23 -7.51
N ARG A 205 -11.43 0.14 -7.42
CA ARG A 205 -10.44 -0.28 -8.42
C ARG A 205 -11.01 -1.48 -9.17
N CYS A 206 -11.30 -1.33 -10.45
CA CYS A 206 -12.08 -2.30 -11.22
C CYS A 206 -11.26 -2.90 -12.39
N PHE A 207 -11.48 -4.18 -12.68
CA PHE A 207 -10.64 -4.95 -13.59
C PHE A 207 -11.45 -5.66 -14.68
N VAL A 208 -10.91 -5.72 -15.90
CA VAL A 208 -11.48 -6.53 -16.99
C VAL A 208 -10.78 -7.88 -17.07
N GLY A 209 -11.40 -8.87 -16.43
CA GLY A 209 -10.92 -10.27 -16.39
C GLY A 209 -10.20 -10.63 -15.10
N LEU A 210 -10.12 -11.93 -14.81
CA LEU A 210 -9.83 -12.49 -13.48
C LEU A 210 -8.34 -12.45 -13.05
N ARG A 211 -7.47 -11.69 -13.72
CA ARG A 211 -6.01 -11.67 -13.41
C ARG A 211 -5.37 -10.29 -13.30
N GLY A 212 -5.99 -9.24 -13.87
CA GLY A 212 -5.53 -7.83 -13.77
C GLY A 212 -4.71 -7.34 -14.97
N ASP A 213 -4.02 -8.22 -15.68
CA ASP A 213 -3.04 -7.95 -16.76
C ASP A 213 -3.58 -7.33 -18.09
N ASN A 214 -4.73 -6.62 -18.09
CA ASN A 214 -5.46 -6.32 -19.34
C ASN A 214 -6.06 -4.90 -19.43
N PHE A 215 -7.04 -4.58 -18.59
CA PHE A 215 -7.59 -3.22 -18.48
C PHE A 215 -8.06 -2.99 -17.04
N GLU A 216 -7.69 -1.83 -16.51
CA GLU A 216 -7.97 -1.38 -15.15
C GLU A 216 -8.50 0.06 -15.22
N TYR A 217 -9.44 0.38 -14.34
CA TYR A 217 -9.99 1.72 -14.18
C TYR A 217 -10.43 1.94 -12.74
N PHE A 218 -10.56 3.22 -12.39
CA PHE A 218 -11.02 3.67 -11.09
C PHE A 218 -12.34 4.41 -11.26
N ARG A 219 -13.24 4.26 -10.28
CA ARG A 219 -14.52 4.96 -10.23
C ARG A 219 -14.95 5.21 -8.79
N ARG A 220 -16.01 5.99 -8.62
CA ARG A 220 -16.68 6.19 -7.33
C ARG A 220 -17.69 5.08 -7.04
#